data_AF-A0A0K8RCX7-F1
#
_entry.id   AF-A0A0K8RCX7-F1
#
_cell.length_a   1.000
_cell.length_b   1.000
_cell.length_c   1.000
_cell.angle_alpha   90.00
_cell.angle_beta   90.00
_cell.angle_gamma   90.00
#
_symmetry.space_group_name_H-M   'P 1'
#
loop_
_entity.id
_entity.type
_entity.pdbx_description
1 polymer ?
#
loop_
_entity_poly.entity_id
_entity_poly.type
_entity_poly.pdbx_seq_one_letter_code
_entity_poly.pdbx_strand_id
1 'polypeptide(L)'
;MISTRILLLLAALAQACIAVGSTNQVQGKPIPEDGCPQVSEDSFRRLNLSTTKHPNHLALRLGQFCQDLFHKNMAVTCIGHLGPTSRNCPLCCACRGGGDIIYTNTTTPKNYPCGKLGKGKSPRTL
;
A
#
# COMPACT_ATOMS: atom_id res chain seq x y z
N MET A 1 42.53 19.72 25.83
CA MET A 1 41.97 19.63 24.46
C MET A 1 41.42 18.23 24.25
N ILE A 2 40.16 18.01 24.60
CA ILE A 2 39.50 16.72 24.40
C ILE A 2 39.32 16.52 22.90
N SER A 3 39.87 15.41 22.43
CA SER A 3 40.08 15.03 21.04
C SER A 3 38.79 15.17 20.23
N THR A 4 38.74 16.21 19.39
CA THR A 4 37.69 16.45 18.38
C THR A 4 37.45 15.23 17.48
N ARG A 5 38.43 14.34 17.39
CA ARG A 5 38.34 13.06 16.67
C ARG A 5 37.34 12.10 17.32
N ILE A 6 37.20 12.10 18.64
CA ILE A 6 36.25 11.22 19.35
C ILE A 6 34.81 11.70 19.10
N LEU A 7 34.57 13.02 19.10
CA LEU A 7 33.26 13.58 18.81
C LEU A 7 32.78 13.26 17.38
N LEU A 8 33.70 13.29 16.41
CA LEU A 8 33.39 12.93 15.01
C LEU A 8 33.05 11.45 14.85
N LEU A 9 33.73 10.56 15.58
CA LEU A 9 33.43 9.13 15.57
C LEU A 9 32.04 8.82 16.16
N LEU A 10 31.64 9.49 17.25
CA LEU A 10 30.30 9.32 17.81
C LEU A 10 29.19 9.85 16.87
N ALA A 11 29.42 10.96 16.18
CA ALA A 11 28.47 11.51 15.22
C ALA A 11 28.24 10.56 14.02
N ALA A 12 29.30 9.94 13.51
CA ALA A 12 29.20 8.96 12.43
C ALA A 12 28.45 7.68 12.85
N LEU A 13 28.65 7.20 14.09
CA LEU A 13 27.88 6.06 14.62
C LEU A 13 26.39 6.40 14.75
N ALA A 14 26.03 7.62 15.16
CA ALA A 14 24.63 8.05 15.24
C ALA A 14 23.95 8.08 13.86
N GLN A 15 24.63 8.55 12.81
CA GLN A 15 24.09 8.55 11.44
C GLN A 15 23.89 7.14 10.88
N ALA A 16 24.75 6.18 11.23
CA ALA A 16 24.58 4.78 10.84
C ALA A 16 23.36 4.12 11.52
N CYS A 17 23.05 4.50 12.75
CA CYS A 17 21.88 3.96 13.47
C CYS A 17 20.53 4.51 12.97
N ILE A 18 20.49 5.73 12.43
CA ILE A 18 19.25 6.35 11.93
C ILE A 18 18.84 5.74 10.57
N ALA A 19 19.78 5.23 9.77
CA ALA A 19 19.50 4.61 8.47
C ALA A 19 18.82 3.22 8.57
N VAL A 20 18.96 2.53 9.71
CA VAL A 20 18.39 1.19 9.92
C VAL A 20 16.92 1.23 10.38
N GLY A 21 16.44 2.37 10.88
CA GLY A 21 15.04 2.54 11.28
C GLY A 21 14.03 2.59 10.12
N SER A 22 14.50 2.77 8.88
CA SER A 22 13.65 3.00 7.70
C SER A 22 13.77 1.91 6.63
N THR A 23 14.27 0.71 6.97
CA THR A 23 14.48 -0.36 5.98
C THR A 23 13.27 -1.28 5.77
N ASN A 24 12.15 -1.02 6.43
CA ASN A 24 10.93 -1.83 6.29
C ASN A 24 9.80 -1.14 5.52
N GLN A 25 10.02 0.07 5.01
CA GLN A 25 9.03 0.73 4.16
C GLN A 25 9.25 0.27 2.72
N VAL A 26 8.23 -0.38 2.15
CA VAL A 26 8.27 -0.75 0.73
C VAL A 26 8.25 0.53 -0.11
N GLN A 27 9.32 0.76 -0.88
CA GLN A 27 9.37 1.83 -1.88
C GLN A 27 8.40 1.50 -3.00
N GLY A 28 7.21 2.09 -2.96
CA GLY A 28 6.28 2.00 -4.08
C GLY A 28 6.68 2.91 -5.25
N LYS A 29 5.88 2.88 -6.31
CA LYS A 29 6.11 3.57 -7.58
C LYS A 29 5.09 4.69 -7.81
N PRO A 30 5.41 5.73 -8.60
CA PRO A 30 4.45 6.80 -8.92
C PRO A 30 3.38 6.38 -9.95
N ILE A 31 3.57 5.25 -10.62
CA ILE A 31 2.70 4.73 -11.67
C ILE A 31 2.30 3.29 -11.30
N PRO A 32 1.04 2.88 -11.53
CA PRO A 32 0.61 1.51 -11.30
C PRO A 32 1.33 0.51 -12.21
N GLU A 33 1.49 -0.72 -11.72
CA GLU A 33 1.89 -1.86 -12.55
C GLU A 33 0.81 -2.20 -13.59
N ASP A 34 1.21 -2.90 -14.66
CA ASP A 34 0.29 -3.32 -15.71
C ASP A 34 -0.90 -4.13 -15.17
N GLY A 35 -2.11 -3.69 -15.53
CA GLY A 35 -3.36 -4.30 -15.07
C GLY A 35 -3.85 -3.81 -13.70
N CYS A 36 -3.12 -2.93 -13.03
CA CYS A 36 -3.61 -2.16 -11.89
C CYS A 36 -4.29 -0.87 -12.36
N PRO A 37 -5.45 -0.50 -11.79
CA PRO A 37 -6.10 0.75 -12.17
C PRO A 37 -5.31 1.95 -11.64
N GLN A 38 -5.19 2.99 -12.48
CA GLN A 38 -4.74 4.30 -12.02
C GLN A 38 -5.85 4.92 -11.15
N VAL A 39 -5.46 5.46 -10.00
CA VAL A 39 -6.39 6.17 -9.11
C VAL A 39 -6.05 7.65 -9.09
N SER A 40 -7.05 8.48 -8.86
CA SER A 40 -6.90 9.92 -8.71
C SER A 40 -7.27 10.35 -7.30
N GLU A 41 -7.04 11.62 -6.99
CA GLU A 41 -7.45 12.21 -5.71
C GLU A 41 -8.95 12.09 -5.43
N ASP A 42 -9.77 12.23 -6.48
CA ASP A 42 -11.21 12.05 -6.35
C ASP A 42 -11.59 10.62 -5.96
N SER A 43 -10.78 9.61 -6.30
CA SER A 43 -11.03 8.23 -5.86
C SER A 43 -10.95 8.09 -4.34
N PHE A 44 -9.97 8.74 -3.69
CA PHE A 44 -9.86 8.76 -2.23
C PHE A 44 -10.99 9.56 -1.58
N ARG A 45 -11.34 10.71 -2.15
CA ARG A 45 -12.47 11.51 -1.67
C ARG A 45 -13.79 10.72 -1.74
N ARG A 46 -14.03 10.01 -2.85
CA ARG A 46 -15.21 9.15 -3.01
C ARG A 46 -15.19 7.96 -2.04
N LEU A 47 -14.03 7.37 -1.76
CA LEU A 47 -13.91 6.29 -0.78
C LEU A 47 -14.46 6.71 0.60
N ASN A 48 -14.07 7.91 1.07
CA ASN A 48 -14.51 8.47 2.35
C ASN A 48 -16.00 8.88 2.37
N LEU A 49 -16.55 9.29 1.22
CA LEU A 49 -17.99 9.56 1.07
C LEU A 49 -18.82 8.26 0.96
N SER A 50 -18.23 7.20 0.41
CA SER A 50 -18.84 5.89 0.27
C SER A 50 -19.13 5.29 1.65
N THR A 51 -18.22 5.43 2.61
CA THR A 51 -18.42 5.00 4.01
C THR A 51 -19.70 5.55 4.65
N THR A 52 -20.23 6.68 4.18
CA THR A 52 -21.48 7.27 4.68
C THR A 52 -22.72 7.01 3.82
N LYS A 53 -22.60 6.53 2.57
CA LYS A 53 -23.76 6.32 1.68
C LYS A 53 -23.89 4.94 1.03
N HIS A 54 -22.80 4.27 0.67
CA HIS A 54 -22.80 2.93 0.05
C HIS A 54 -21.45 2.26 0.32
N PRO A 55 -21.39 1.05 0.90
CA PRO A 55 -20.10 0.48 1.25
C PRO A 55 -19.44 -0.05 -0.03
N ASN A 56 -18.50 0.71 -0.60
CA ASN A 56 -17.43 0.11 -1.43
C ASN A 56 -16.50 -0.67 -0.48
N HIS A 57 -17.07 -1.70 0.16
CA HIS A 57 -16.51 -2.38 1.32
C HIS A 57 -15.21 -3.09 0.93
N LEU A 58 -15.13 -3.54 -0.32
CA LEU A 58 -14.03 -4.31 -0.85
C LEU A 58 -12.78 -3.46 -1.04
N ALA A 59 -12.89 -2.35 -1.79
CA ALA A 59 -11.75 -1.47 -2.05
C ALA A 59 -11.18 -0.88 -0.76
N LEU A 60 -12.06 -0.57 0.20
CA LEU A 60 -11.68 -0.13 1.53
C LEU A 60 -10.99 -1.23 2.34
N ARG A 61 -11.56 -2.44 2.45
CA ARG A 61 -10.95 -3.55 3.21
C ARG A 61 -9.61 -3.97 2.63
N LEU A 62 -9.52 -4.07 1.31
CA LEU A 62 -8.27 -4.36 0.63
C LEU A 62 -7.26 -3.22 0.83
N GLY A 63 -7.72 -1.97 0.84
CA GLY A 63 -6.91 -0.81 1.18
C GLY A 63 -6.35 -0.86 2.61
N GLN A 64 -7.18 -1.22 3.59
CA GLN A 64 -6.75 -1.43 4.98
C GLN A 64 -5.68 -2.51 5.08
N PHE A 65 -5.88 -3.63 4.38
CA PHE A 65 -4.86 -4.68 4.30
C PHE A 65 -3.54 -4.17 3.69
N CYS A 66 -3.59 -3.38 2.62
CA CYS A 66 -2.40 -2.74 2.04
C CYS A 66 -1.70 -1.80 3.03
N GLN A 67 -2.47 -1.01 3.80
CA GLN A 67 -1.94 -0.11 4.81
C GLN A 67 -1.24 -0.89 5.93
N ASP A 68 -1.87 -1.95 6.44
CA ASP A 68 -1.29 -2.80 7.48
C ASP A 68 -0.01 -3.50 7.01
N LEU A 69 0.02 -3.90 5.74
CA LEU A 69 1.15 -4.60 5.14
C LEU A 69 2.35 -3.68 4.89
N PHE A 70 2.12 -2.48 4.35
CA PHE A 70 3.19 -1.64 3.81
C PHE A 70 3.44 -0.35 4.60
N HIS A 71 2.45 0.15 5.33
CA HIS A 71 2.46 1.48 5.94
C HIS A 71 2.01 1.42 7.41
N LYS A 72 2.42 0.35 8.11
CA LYS A 72 2.06 0.13 9.51
C LYS A 72 2.42 1.37 10.35
N ASN A 73 1.45 1.85 11.13
CA ASN A 73 1.54 3.04 11.98
C ASN A 73 1.72 4.39 11.24
N MET A 74 1.49 4.43 9.91
CA MET A 74 1.51 5.69 9.16
C MET A 74 0.08 6.17 8.90
N ALA A 75 -0.11 7.48 8.96
CA ALA A 75 -1.35 8.15 8.61
C ALA A 75 -1.49 8.26 7.07
N VAL A 76 -1.62 7.10 6.41
CA VAL A 76 -1.89 7.01 4.98
C VAL A 76 -3.28 6.44 4.74
N THR A 77 -3.90 6.84 3.64
CA THR A 77 -5.13 6.20 3.15
C THR A 77 -4.79 5.37 1.93
N CYS A 78 -5.22 4.10 1.92
CA CYS A 78 -4.98 3.19 0.82
C CYS A 78 -6.28 2.73 0.16
N ILE A 79 -6.23 2.50 -1.14
CA ILE A 79 -7.28 1.83 -1.93
C ILE A 79 -6.69 0.55 -2.49
N GLY A 80 -7.36 -0.57 -2.23
CA GLY A 80 -6.99 -1.87 -2.78
C GLY A 80 -7.86 -2.25 -3.98
N HIS A 81 -7.24 -2.77 -5.04
CA HIS A 81 -7.93 -3.32 -6.21
C HIS A 81 -7.40 -4.70 -6.53
N LEU A 82 -8.29 -5.62 -6.85
CA LEU A 82 -7.86 -6.88 -7.46
C LEU A 82 -7.27 -6.56 -8.83
N GLY A 83 -6.02 -6.99 -9.02
CA GLY A 83 -5.37 -6.97 -10.33
C GLY A 83 -5.96 -8.03 -11.27
N PRO A 84 -5.29 -8.30 -12.40
CA PRO A 84 -5.76 -9.24 -13.39
C PRO A 84 -6.03 -10.64 -12.80
N THR A 85 -7.06 -11.31 -13.31
CA THR A 85 -7.39 -12.69 -12.92
C THR A 85 -6.24 -13.63 -13.25
N SER A 86 -5.41 -13.95 -12.27
CA SER A 86 -4.23 -14.81 -12.41
C SER A 86 -4.12 -15.77 -11.22
N ARG A 87 -3.27 -16.81 -11.32
CA ARG A 87 -3.10 -17.83 -10.27
C ARG A 87 -2.64 -17.24 -8.92
N ASN A 88 -1.98 -16.09 -8.95
CA ASN A 88 -1.38 -15.48 -7.77
C ASN A 88 -2.26 -14.36 -7.18
N CYS A 89 -3.41 -14.08 -7.79
CA CYS A 89 -4.35 -13.08 -7.32
C CYS A 89 -3.68 -11.75 -6.94
N PRO A 90 -3.14 -11.03 -7.92
CA PRO A 90 -2.45 -9.78 -7.67
C PRO A 90 -3.41 -8.81 -6.99
N LEU A 91 -2.92 -8.16 -5.94
CA LEU A 91 -3.55 -7.07 -5.25
C LEU A 91 -2.76 -5.81 -5.55
N CYS A 92 -3.43 -4.85 -6.16
CA CYS A 92 -2.92 -3.52 -6.44
C CYS A 92 -3.27 -2.61 -5.27
N CYS A 93 -2.26 -1.96 -4.69
CA CYS A 93 -2.40 -1.05 -3.58
C CYS A 93 -2.02 0.35 -4.05
N ALA A 94 -2.91 1.33 -3.88
CA ALA A 94 -2.60 2.73 -4.11
C ALA A 94 -2.79 3.51 -2.80
N CYS A 95 -1.72 4.08 -2.29
CA CYS A 95 -1.70 4.73 -0.97
C CYS A 95 -1.31 6.20 -1.10
N ARG A 96 -1.90 7.04 -0.26
CA ARG A 96 -1.61 8.47 -0.18
C ARG A 96 -1.38 8.87 1.27
N GLY A 97 -0.28 9.59 1.51
CA GLY A 97 0.01 10.25 2.78
C GLY A 97 0.64 11.62 2.55
N GLY A 98 -0.11 12.70 2.79
CA GLY A 98 0.40 14.08 2.75
C GLY A 98 0.87 14.64 1.39
N GLY A 99 1.09 13.80 0.37
CA GLY A 99 1.60 14.18 -0.94
C GLY A 99 1.09 13.26 -2.06
N ASP A 100 2.02 12.71 -2.85
CA ASP A 100 1.78 11.89 -4.04
C ASP A 100 1.11 10.54 -3.74
N ILE A 101 0.49 9.98 -4.78
CA ILE A 101 -0.07 8.63 -4.76
C ILE A 101 1.04 7.63 -5.10
N ILE A 102 1.25 6.67 -4.22
CA ILE A 102 2.27 5.63 -4.36
C ILE A 102 1.59 4.29 -4.59
N TYR A 103 2.08 3.55 -5.59
CA TYR A 103 1.58 2.25 -6.00
C TYR A 103 2.49 1.13 -5.51
N THR A 104 1.90 0.11 -4.92
CA THR A 104 2.56 -1.14 -4.52
C THR A 104 1.71 -2.32 -4.99
N ASN A 105 2.33 -3.48 -5.13
CA ASN A 105 1.67 -4.72 -5.51
C ASN A 105 1.99 -5.84 -4.52
N THR A 106 1.02 -6.71 -4.30
CA THR A 106 1.17 -7.90 -3.47
C THR A 106 0.24 -8.99 -3.98
N THR A 107 0.17 -10.11 -3.29
CA THR A 107 -0.85 -11.14 -3.50
C THR A 107 -1.93 -11.01 -2.44
N THR A 108 -3.19 -11.27 -2.82
CA THR A 108 -4.27 -11.30 -1.83
C THR A 108 -4.04 -12.40 -0.79
N PRO A 109 -4.62 -12.28 0.42
CA PRO A 109 -4.61 -13.37 1.40
C PRO A 109 -5.09 -14.70 0.80
N LYS A 110 -4.53 -15.83 1.23
CA LYS A 110 -4.80 -17.18 0.67
C LYS A 110 -6.29 -17.56 0.58
N ASN A 111 -7.12 -17.00 1.47
CA ASN A 111 -8.55 -17.31 1.55
C ASN A 111 -9.44 -16.32 0.78
N TYR A 112 -8.83 -15.39 0.04
CA TYR A 112 -9.57 -14.40 -0.73
C TYR A 112 -10.08 -15.05 -2.03
N PRO A 113 -11.37 -14.87 -2.39
CA PRO A 113 -11.93 -15.48 -3.61
C PRO A 113 -11.44 -14.74 -4.85
N CYS A 114 -10.34 -15.22 -5.43
CA CYS A 114 -9.72 -14.64 -6.62
C CYS A 114 -9.37 -15.76 -7.61
N GLY A 115 -9.72 -15.56 -8.88
CA GLY A 115 -9.60 -16.59 -9.92
C GLY A 115 -10.95 -16.96 -10.55
N LYS A 116 -10.93 -17.94 -11.47
CA LYS A 116 -12.15 -18.46 -12.09
C LYS A 116 -12.96 -19.22 -11.03
N LEU A 117 -13.94 -18.54 -10.43
CA LEU A 117 -15.14 -19.24 -9.95
C LEU A 117 -15.69 -20.02 -11.16
N GLY A 118 -16.00 -21.30 -10.98
CA GLY A 118 -16.59 -22.14 -12.02
C GLY A 118 -17.70 -21.40 -12.77
N LYS A 119 -17.74 -21.61 -14.09
CA LYS A 119 -18.58 -20.94 -15.11
C LYS A 119 -19.64 -19.98 -14.55
N GLY A 120 -19.34 -18.66 -14.63
CA GLY A 120 -20.38 -17.63 -14.71
C GLY A 120 -20.40 -16.56 -13.62
N LYS A 121 -19.48 -16.55 -12.63
CA LYS A 121 -19.42 -15.46 -11.64
C LYS A 121 -18.10 -14.71 -11.72
N SER A 122 -18.18 -13.44 -12.12
CA SER A 122 -17.05 -12.51 -12.05
C SER A 122 -16.76 -12.20 -10.58
N PRO A 123 -15.50 -12.28 -10.12
CA PRO A 123 -15.12 -11.91 -8.74
C PRO A 123 -15.38 -10.43 -8.39
N ARG A 124 -15.77 -9.61 -9.38
CA ARG A 124 -16.05 -8.17 -9.21
C ARG A 124 -17.40 -7.88 -8.54
N THR A 125 -18.18 -8.90 -8.21
CA THR A 125 -19.50 -8.76 -7.58
C THR A 125 -19.51 -9.45 -6.22
N LEU A 126 -18.84 -8.84 -5.24
CA LEU A 126 -19.00 -9.13 -3.80
C LEU A 126 -18.87 -7.82 -3.02
#